data_AF-A0A7Y9LVI9-F1
#
_entry.id   AF-A0A7Y9LVI9-F1
#
_cell.length_a   1.000
_cell.length_b   1.000
_cell.length_c   1.000
_cell.angle_alpha   90.00
_cell.angle_beta   90.00
_cell.angle_gamma   90.00
#
_symmetry.space_group_name_H-M   'P 1'
#
loop_
_entity.id
_entity.type
_entity.pdbx_description
1 polymer ?
#
loop_
_entity_poly.entity_id
_entity_poly.type
_entity_poly.pdbx_seq_one_letter_code
_entity_poly.pdbx_strand_id
1 'polypeptide(L)'
;MEQQAILDAWCSELLAKLEISGTPVDIQAVLALAGEAAHGVVRPAAPLTTFIAGFAAGLAAGSGQASDDLAMRSAIEAARQVLLARDA
;
A
#
# COMPACT_ATOMS: atom_id res chain seq x y z
N MET A 1 -14.55 -15.23 -1.42
CA MET A 1 -13.97 -15.71 -0.14
C MET A 1 -12.64 -16.40 -0.36
N GLU A 2 -12.51 -17.28 -1.36
CA GLU A 2 -11.24 -18.00 -1.64
C GLU A 2 -10.06 -17.07 -1.99
N GLN A 3 -10.26 -16.08 -2.87
CA GLN A 3 -9.18 -15.12 -3.21
C GLN A 3 -8.69 -14.30 -2.02
N GLN A 4 -9.59 -13.88 -1.12
CA GLN A 4 -9.21 -13.13 0.08
C GLN A 4 -8.32 -13.99 0.99
N ALA A 5 -8.72 -15.24 1.23
CA ALA A 5 -7.94 -16.17 2.04
C ALA A 5 -6.54 -16.44 1.43
N ILE A 6 -6.45 -16.54 0.10
CA ILE A 6 -5.16 -16.68 -0.61
C ILE A 6 -4.28 -15.45 -0.36
N LEU A 7 -4.84 -14.24 -0.47
CA LEU A 7 -4.11 -13.00 -0.24
C LEU A 7 -3.67 -12.82 1.21
N ASP A 8 -4.53 -13.17 2.17
CA ASP A 8 -4.20 -13.13 3.60
C ASP A 8 -3.07 -14.10 3.95
N ALA A 9 -3.13 -15.33 3.41
CA ALA A 9 -2.08 -16.33 3.58
C ALA A 9 -0.77 -15.90 2.94
N TRP A 10 -0.83 -15.39 1.71
CA TRP A 10 0.34 -14.87 1.00
C TRP A 10 0.98 -13.67 1.71
N CYS A 11 0.17 -12.72 2.19
CA CYS A 11 0.65 -11.58 2.96
C CYS A 11 1.35 -12.05 4.23
N SER A 12 0.77 -12.99 4.95
CA SER A 12 1.36 -13.56 6.17
C SER A 12 2.70 -14.26 5.89
N GLU A 13 2.78 -15.06 4.82
CA GLU A 13 4.02 -15.74 4.40
C GLU A 13 5.12 -14.73 4.05
N LEU A 14 4.77 -13.67 3.30
CA LEU A 14 5.72 -12.65 2.88
C LEU A 14 6.22 -11.82 4.06
N LEU A 15 5.34 -11.41 4.97
CA LEU A 15 5.74 -10.70 6.20
C LEU A 15 6.69 -11.54 7.06
N ALA A 16 6.40 -12.84 7.20
CA ALA A 16 7.28 -13.76 7.91
C ALA A 16 8.64 -13.90 7.23
N LYS A 17 8.67 -14.03 5.90
CA LYS A 17 9.90 -14.14 5.12
C LYS A 17 10.78 -12.90 5.20
N LEU A 18 10.17 -11.72 5.34
CA LEU A 18 10.84 -10.43 5.45
C LEU A 18 11.14 -10.01 6.90
N GLU A 19 10.91 -10.88 7.87
CA GLU A 19 11.18 -10.64 9.30
C GLU A 19 10.41 -9.45 9.90
N ILE A 20 9.25 -9.14 9.32
CA ILE A 20 8.33 -8.05 9.75
C ILE A 20 6.96 -8.61 10.17
N SER A 21 6.96 -9.81 10.73
CA SER A 21 5.77 -10.46 11.29
C SER A 21 5.04 -9.56 12.28
N GLY A 22 3.70 -9.49 12.17
CA GLY A 22 2.87 -8.64 13.03
C GLY A 22 2.66 -7.21 12.52
N THR A 23 3.30 -6.83 11.41
CA THR A 23 3.02 -5.55 10.73
C THR A 23 1.56 -5.54 10.26
N PRO A 24 0.75 -4.54 10.66
CA PRO A 24 -0.62 -4.42 10.17
C PRO A 24 -0.61 -4.01 8.69
N VAL A 25 -1.16 -4.85 7.82
CA VAL A 25 -1.29 -4.58 6.39
C VAL A 25 -2.76 -4.56 6.00
N ASP A 26 -3.26 -3.40 5.57
CA ASP A 26 -4.59 -3.28 4.97
C ASP A 26 -4.52 -3.67 3.49
N ILE A 27 -4.70 -4.97 3.21
CA ILE A 27 -4.66 -5.53 1.85
C ILE A 27 -5.70 -4.85 0.94
N GLN A 28 -6.89 -4.53 1.46
CA GLN A 28 -7.94 -3.90 0.66
C GLN A 28 -7.56 -2.48 0.26
N ALA A 29 -7.00 -1.70 1.17
CA ALA A 29 -6.53 -0.35 0.86
C ALA A 29 -5.41 -0.36 -0.20
N VAL A 30 -4.46 -1.31 -0.12
CA VAL A 30 -3.39 -1.46 -1.10
C VAL A 30 -3.93 -1.83 -2.48
N LEU A 31 -4.85 -2.80 -2.56
CA LEU A 31 -5.46 -3.22 -3.83
C LEU A 31 -6.37 -2.14 -4.42
N ALA A 32 -7.09 -1.39 -3.58
CA ALA A 32 -7.88 -0.25 -4.02
C ALA A 32 -6.99 0.83 -4.66
N LEU A 33 -5.89 1.22 -3.98
CA LEU A 33 -4.93 2.20 -4.52
C LEU A 33 -4.31 1.73 -5.85
N ALA A 34 -3.92 0.45 -5.94
CA ALA A 34 -3.42 -0.13 -7.17
C ALA A 34 -4.45 -0.04 -8.30
N GLY A 35 -5.72 -0.36 -7.99
CA GLY A 35 -6.84 -0.26 -8.91
C GLY A 35 -7.07 1.17 -9.40
N GLU A 36 -7.15 2.14 -8.48
CA GLU A 36 -7.29 3.57 -8.80
C GLU A 36 -6.19 4.01 -9.77
N ALA A 37 -4.93 3.69 -9.48
CA ALA A 37 -3.80 4.03 -10.35
C ALA A 37 -3.85 3.34 -11.72
N ALA A 38 -4.26 2.07 -11.76
CA ALA A 38 -4.36 1.30 -13.01
C ALA A 38 -5.38 1.91 -13.99
N HIS A 39 -6.49 2.40 -13.45
CA HIS A 39 -7.59 2.97 -14.23
C HIS A 39 -7.37 4.45 -14.54
N GLY A 40 -6.87 5.23 -13.59
CA GLY A 40 -6.68 6.69 -13.73
C GLY A 40 -5.40 7.11 -14.44
N VAL A 41 -4.39 6.24 -14.53
CA VAL A 41 -3.12 6.55 -15.21
C VAL A 41 -2.88 5.62 -16.39
N VAL A 42 -2.41 4.40 -16.12
CA VAL A 42 -2.24 3.29 -17.06
C VAL A 42 -2.02 2.02 -16.23
N ARG A 43 -2.27 0.82 -16.78
CA ARG A 43 -2.09 -0.44 -16.05
C ARG A 43 -0.74 -0.60 -15.32
N PRO A 44 0.42 -0.22 -15.90
CA PRO A 44 1.71 -0.26 -15.19
C PRO A 44 1.84 0.67 -13.98
N ALA A 45 0.96 1.66 -13.82
CA ALA A 45 0.99 2.57 -12.68
C ALA A 45 0.58 1.88 -11.37
N ALA A 46 -0.14 0.77 -11.43
CA ALA A 46 -0.59 0.04 -10.24
C ALA A 46 0.58 -0.41 -9.33
N PRO A 47 1.55 -1.23 -9.81
CA PRO A 47 2.70 -1.62 -8.99
C PRO A 47 3.64 -0.45 -8.67
N LEU A 48 3.78 0.51 -9.58
CA LEU A 48 4.64 1.68 -9.35
C LEU A 48 4.12 2.52 -8.17
N THR A 49 2.81 2.77 -8.13
CA THR A 49 2.15 3.59 -7.10
C THR A 49 2.24 2.91 -5.73
N THR A 50 1.89 1.63 -5.65
CA THR A 50 1.92 0.91 -4.36
C THR A 50 3.34 0.71 -3.82
N PHE A 51 4.33 0.50 -4.69
CA PHE A 51 5.73 0.45 -4.29
C PHE A 51 6.20 1.78 -3.68
N ILE A 52 5.94 2.91 -4.36
CA ILE A 52 6.35 4.24 -3.88
C ILE A 52 5.63 4.59 -2.57
N ALA A 53 4.32 4.34 -2.48
CA ALA A 53 3.55 4.58 -1.26
C ALA A 53 4.09 3.75 -0.07
N GLY A 54 4.33 2.46 -0.28
CA GLY A 54 4.92 1.58 0.74
C GLY A 54 6.32 2.02 1.15
N PHE A 55 7.16 2.44 0.19
CA PHE A 55 8.50 2.94 0.48
C PHE A 55 8.48 4.23 1.31
N ALA A 56 7.61 5.18 0.95
CA ALA A 56 7.42 6.42 1.71
C ALA A 56 6.91 6.16 3.13
N ALA A 57 5.95 5.23 3.30
CA ALA A 57 5.48 4.81 4.61
C ALA A 57 6.62 4.21 5.46
N GLY A 58 7.43 3.33 4.87
CA GLY A 58 8.59 2.73 5.54
C GLY A 58 9.63 3.77 6.00
N LEU A 59 9.89 4.80 5.18
CA LEU A 59 10.77 5.91 5.57
C LEU A 59 10.21 6.72 6.74
N ALA A 60 8.90 7.01 6.74
CA ALA A 60 8.26 7.79 7.81
C ALA A 60 8.21 7.01 9.14
N ALA A 61 7.87 5.72 9.09
CA ALA A 61 7.88 4.84 10.26
C ALA A 61 9.30 4.61 10.79
N GLY A 62 10.25 4.26 9.92
CA GLY A 62 11.63 3.96 10.29
C GLY A 62 12.42 5.16 10.83
N SER A 63 12.00 6.38 10.51
CA SER A 63 12.57 7.61 11.07
C SER A 63 11.87 8.09 12.35
N GLY A 64 10.82 7.41 12.80
CA GLY A 64 10.03 7.79 13.97
C GLY A 64 9.14 9.02 13.76
N GLN A 65 8.90 9.44 12.51
CA GLN A 65 8.02 10.58 12.19
C GLN A 65 6.54 10.26 12.40
N ALA A 66 6.15 8.98 12.30
CA ALA A 66 4.79 8.50 12.49
C ALA A 66 4.82 7.05 13.00
N SER A 67 3.72 6.60 13.61
CA SER A 67 3.51 5.16 13.82
C SER A 67 3.32 4.43 12.49
N ASP A 68 3.57 3.13 12.45
CA ASP A 68 3.43 2.29 11.26
C ASP A 68 2.06 2.47 10.58
N ASP A 69 0.98 2.43 11.38
CA ASP A 69 -0.40 2.63 10.90
C ASP A 69 -0.61 4.01 10.28
N LEU A 70 -0.11 5.07 10.94
CA LEU A 70 -0.28 6.43 10.46
C LEU A 70 0.56 6.68 9.20
N ALA A 71 1.78 6.17 9.16
CA ALA A 71 2.67 6.25 8.02
C ALA A 71 2.04 5.60 6.79
N MET A 72 1.51 4.39 6.93
CA MET A 72 0.86 3.67 5.84
C MET A 72 -0.39 4.40 5.33
N ARG A 73 -1.29 4.81 6.22
CA ARG A 73 -2.52 5.54 5.85
C ARG A 73 -2.19 6.87 5.17
N SER A 74 -1.21 7.61 5.69
CA SER A 74 -0.82 8.91 5.13
C SER A 74 -0.19 8.77 3.74
N ALA A 75 0.64 7.73 3.52
CA ALA A 75 1.24 7.49 2.22
C ALA A 75 0.21 7.06 1.16
N ILE A 76 -0.73 6.19 1.54
CA ILE A 76 -1.85 5.80 0.66
C ILE A 76 -2.69 7.02 0.30
N GLU A 77 -3.06 7.84 1.28
CA GLU A 77 -3.87 9.03 1.05
C GLU A 77 -3.14 10.05 0.17
N ALA A 78 -1.85 10.30 0.42
CA ALA A 78 -1.04 11.18 -0.41
C ALA A 78 -0.99 10.70 -1.88
N ALA A 79 -0.87 9.39 -2.11
CA ALA A 79 -0.91 8.82 -3.46
C ALA A 79 -2.30 9.01 -4.11
N ARG A 80 -3.40 8.83 -3.37
CA ARG A 80 -4.75 9.11 -3.87
C ARG A 80 -4.95 10.56 -4.25
N GLN A 81 -4.46 11.50 -3.46
CA GLN A 81 -4.56 12.93 -3.77
C GLN A 81 -3.87 13.28 -5.09
N VAL A 82 -2.72 12.65 -5.39
CA VAL A 82 -2.06 12.81 -6.69
C VAL A 82 -2.90 12.26 -7.83
N LEU A 83 -3.60 11.15 -7.64
CA LEU A 83 -4.51 10.59 -8.66
C LEU A 83 -5.71 11.50 -8.90
N LEU A 84 -6.38 11.95 -7.83
CA LEU A 84 -7.57 12.82 -7.91
C LEU A 84 -7.27 14.16 -8.58
N ALA A 85 -6.09 14.75 -8.31
CA ALA A 85 -5.68 16.01 -8.93
C ALA A 85 -5.43 15.91 -10.45
N ARG A 86 -5.39 14.70 -11.03
CA ARG A 86 -5.24 14.49 -12.47
C ARG A 86 -6.58 14.47 -13.21
N ASP A 87 -7.65 14.13 -12.49
CA ASP A 87 -9.01 13.99 -13.03
C ASP A 87 -9.82 15.29 -12.89
N ALA A 88 -9.27 16.31 -12.21
CA ALA A 88 -9.83 17.65 -12.02
C ALA A 88 -9.36 18.63 -13.10
#